data_AF-A0AAD7C3M2-F1
#
_entry.id   AF-A0AAD7C3M2-F1
#
_cell.length_a   1.000
_cell.length_b   1.000
_cell.length_c   1.000
_cell.angle_alpha   90.00
_cell.angle_beta   90.00
_cell.angle_gamma   90.00
#
_symmetry.space_group_name_H-M   'P 1'
#
loop_
_entity.id
_entity.type
_entity.pdbx_description
1 polymer ?
#
loop_
_entity_poly.entity_id
_entity_poly.type
_entity_poly.pdbx_seq_one_letter_code
_entity_poly.pdbx_strand_id
1 'polypeptide(L)'
;MAAIPSRVLTLVLVIALTTLICLSILVLEPGERVLSFLDRNSPPAQVPISIGTDRILPVPSHTYIVHLARRTDRRREMERLRKLLGVEWSYIRAEESDSPLIDQLMSGIRKLRTDALAENGYAGDKHNTTVSLPFTWPDDHARMSFTPFEKEDKSTPGDVEFLDDIQPEEEQDPMTCTMGDFNLTPYSPKLAEVRTLTRSRVACFRSHFAAIRHAATRAPDAIPHASLFFEDDIDMESDIQERLASVWPYLPADWDLVFLGHGWGNETRYAALGPPSPYASTHIHPSNAPLCTHAYALSAKGVQHVLRHLAYEPFAYSRPIDNALAWLIISGRIKSYSVAPSVVVQRKKDVSDVLKGVHYKIRYSWDHLDRGVLAQADAAKMADWN
;
A
#
# COMPACT_ATOMS: atom_id res chain seq x y z
N MET A 1 -58.06 -26.28 23.46
CA MET A 1 -56.82 -25.56 23.09
C MET A 1 -55.66 -26.49 23.35
N ALA A 2 -54.91 -26.91 22.32
CA ALA A 2 -53.80 -27.84 22.49
C ALA A 2 -52.57 -27.07 22.96
N ALA A 3 -51.98 -27.50 24.09
CA ALA A 3 -50.77 -26.89 24.63
C ALA A 3 -49.58 -27.21 23.72
N ILE A 4 -48.86 -26.17 23.29
CA ILE A 4 -47.63 -26.32 22.51
C ILE A 4 -46.60 -27.03 23.40
N PRO A 5 -45.97 -28.13 22.95
CA PRO A 5 -44.97 -28.83 23.74
C PRO A 5 -43.81 -27.90 24.10
N SER A 6 -43.41 -27.87 25.37
CA SER A 6 -42.34 -27.00 25.90
C SER A 6 -41.07 -26.99 25.05
N ARG A 7 -40.70 -28.13 24.45
CA ARG A 7 -39.52 -28.26 23.58
C ARG A 7 -39.63 -27.46 22.27
N VAL A 8 -40.83 -27.32 21.71
CA VAL A 8 -41.06 -26.50 20.51
C VAL A 8 -40.90 -25.02 20.84
N LEU A 9 -41.39 -24.59 22.01
CA LEU A 9 -41.24 -23.21 22.46
C LEU A 9 -39.76 -22.84 22.69
N THR A 10 -38.98 -23.74 23.29
CA THR A 10 -37.53 -23.53 23.48
C THR A 10 -36.80 -23.42 22.16
N LEU A 11 -37.10 -24.28 21.17
CA LEU A 11 -36.45 -24.23 19.86
C LEU A 11 -36.76 -22.93 19.12
N VAL A 12 -38.02 -22.46 19.16
CA VAL A 12 -38.43 -21.18 18.56
C VAL A 12 -37.71 -20.00 19.21
N LEU A 13 -37.56 -20.00 20.53
CA LEU A 13 -36.83 -18.95 21.25
C LEU A 13 -35.34 -18.92 20.91
N VAL A 14 -34.70 -20.09 20.79
CA VAL A 14 -33.29 -20.17 20.39
C VAL A 14 -33.10 -19.63 18.98
N ILE A 15 -33.94 -20.06 18.02
CA ILE A 15 -33.87 -19.58 16.64
C ILE A 15 -34.07 -18.06 16.56
N ALA A 16 -35.08 -17.52 17.26
CA ALA A 16 -35.36 -16.10 17.33
C ALA A 16 -34.20 -15.30 17.94
N LEU A 17 -33.57 -15.81 19.00
CA LEU A 17 -32.43 -15.16 19.64
C LEU A 17 -31.19 -15.17 18.72
N THR A 18 -30.89 -16.29 18.07
CA THR A 18 -29.78 -16.36 17.10
C THR A 18 -30.01 -15.46 15.89
N THR A 19 -31.24 -15.35 15.39
CA THR A 19 -31.54 -14.43 14.27
C THR A 19 -31.42 -12.97 14.70
N LEU A 20 -31.86 -12.60 15.91
CA LEU A 20 -31.65 -11.26 16.47
C LEU A 20 -30.17 -10.93 16.66
N ILE A 21 -29.36 -11.88 17.13
CA ILE A 21 -27.90 -11.69 17.27
C ILE A 21 -27.26 -11.52 15.89
N CYS A 22 -27.57 -12.37 14.92
CA CYS A 22 -27.06 -12.23 13.55
C CYS A 22 -27.48 -10.91 12.89
N LEU A 23 -28.74 -10.47 13.07
CA LEU A 23 -29.21 -9.16 12.61
C LEU A 23 -28.50 -8.01 13.31
N SER A 24 -28.24 -8.10 14.61
CA SER A 24 -27.49 -7.07 15.34
C SER A 24 -26.04 -6.95 14.88
N ILE A 25 -25.42 -8.05 14.48
CA ILE A 25 -24.05 -8.06 13.91
C ILE A 25 -24.05 -7.49 12.49
N LEU A 26 -25.08 -7.74 11.70
CA LEU A 26 -25.22 -7.21 10.33
C LEU A 26 -25.64 -5.72 10.28
N VAL A 27 -26.32 -5.22 11.32
CA VAL A 27 -26.71 -3.80 11.43
C VAL A 27 -25.56 -2.93 12.01
N LEU A 28 -24.47 -3.55 12.49
CA LEU A 28 -23.26 -2.87 12.95
C LEU A 28 -22.19 -2.73 11.85
N GLU A 29 -22.59 -2.43 10.61
CA GLU A 29 -21.72 -1.69 9.70
C GLU A 29 -21.75 -0.19 10.08
N PRO A 30 -20.60 0.48 10.27
CA PRO A 30 -20.58 1.87 10.69
C PRO A 30 -20.83 2.80 9.49
N GLY A 31 -22.11 3.02 9.18
CA GLY A 31 -22.58 4.16 8.39
C GLY A 31 -23.10 5.27 9.29
N GLU A 32 -22.50 6.45 9.17
CA GLU A 32 -23.09 7.76 9.51
C GLU A 32 -23.35 8.09 11.00
N ARG A 33 -22.34 8.68 11.67
CA ARG A 33 -22.55 9.77 12.64
C ARG A 33 -21.33 10.68 12.75
N VAL A 34 -21.12 11.61 11.80
CA VAL A 34 -20.55 12.95 12.07
C VAL A 34 -21.00 13.90 10.95
N LEU A 35 -22.19 14.49 11.09
CA LEU A 35 -22.56 15.73 10.39
C LEU A 35 -23.25 16.66 11.38
N SER A 36 -22.43 17.38 12.15
CA SER A 36 -22.83 18.66 12.77
C SER A 36 -21.61 19.41 13.29
N PHE A 37 -20.65 19.79 12.43
CA PHE A 37 -19.66 20.84 12.72
C PHE A 37 -19.08 21.39 11.41
N LEU A 38 -19.88 22.16 10.68
CA LEU A 38 -19.39 23.09 9.67
C LEU A 38 -20.21 24.38 9.77
N ASP A 39 -19.79 25.25 10.69
CA ASP A 39 -19.92 26.69 10.47
C ASP A 39 -18.62 27.37 10.91
N ARG A 40 -17.70 27.52 9.96
CA ARG A 40 -16.60 28.48 10.01
C ARG A 40 -16.32 28.97 8.59
N ASN A 41 -17.16 29.88 8.12
CA ASN A 41 -16.78 30.82 7.08
C ASN A 41 -15.78 31.83 7.66
N SER A 42 -14.49 31.59 7.45
CA SER A 42 -13.46 32.63 7.51
C SER A 42 -12.33 32.25 6.55
N PRO A 43 -11.96 33.13 5.59
CA PRO A 43 -10.83 32.85 4.72
C PRO A 43 -9.54 32.81 5.57
N PRO A 44 -8.66 31.81 5.39
CA PRO A 44 -7.41 31.77 6.13
C PRO A 44 -6.53 32.95 5.72
N ALA A 45 -6.00 33.65 6.73
CA ALA A 45 -5.01 34.70 6.55
C ALA A 45 -3.76 34.13 5.83
N GLN A 46 -3.29 34.83 4.80
CA GLN A 46 -2.05 34.51 4.11
C GLN A 46 -0.87 34.70 5.07
N VAL A 47 -0.28 33.59 5.53
CA VAL A 47 0.96 33.63 6.32
C VAL A 47 2.15 33.67 5.35
N PRO A 48 3.09 34.62 5.50
CA PRO A 48 4.26 34.68 4.65
C PRO A 48 5.17 33.46 4.87
N ILE A 49 5.48 32.76 3.78
CA ILE A 49 6.37 31.60 3.76
C ILE A 49 7.80 32.08 4.00
N SER A 50 8.34 31.83 5.19
CA SER A 50 9.74 32.14 5.53
C SER A 50 10.68 31.12 4.90
N ILE A 51 11.50 31.54 3.94
CA ILE A 51 12.47 30.72 3.22
C ILE A 51 13.78 30.59 4.04
N GLY A 52 13.80 29.70 5.03
CA GLY A 52 15.01 29.27 5.74
C GLY A 52 15.80 28.22 4.92
N THR A 53 17.13 28.29 4.96
CA THR A 53 18.05 27.75 3.94
C THR A 53 18.70 26.39 4.20
N ASP A 54 18.20 25.55 5.12
CA ASP A 54 18.64 24.15 5.21
C ASP A 54 17.41 23.26 5.47
N ARG A 55 16.76 22.82 4.39
CA ARG A 55 15.41 22.22 4.38
C ARG A 55 15.45 20.72 4.07
N ILE A 56 15.98 19.95 5.02
CA ILE A 56 15.74 18.50 5.06
C ILE A 56 14.37 18.31 5.72
N LEU A 57 13.60 17.29 5.33
CA LEU A 57 12.47 16.84 6.15
C LEU A 57 12.96 16.68 7.61
N PRO A 58 12.14 16.94 8.63
CA PRO A 58 12.57 17.05 10.04
C PRO A 58 13.22 15.79 10.63
N VAL A 59 13.26 14.73 9.83
CA VAL A 59 13.88 13.45 10.09
C VAL A 59 15.03 13.35 9.13
N PRO A 60 16.24 13.03 9.61
CA PRO A 60 17.33 12.69 8.72
C PRO A 60 16.86 11.55 7.80
N SER A 61 16.60 11.83 6.53
CA SER A 61 15.93 10.88 5.65
C SER A 61 16.39 10.98 4.21
N HIS A 62 16.37 9.85 3.51
CA HIS A 62 16.49 9.82 2.06
C HIS A 62 15.11 9.64 1.44
N THR A 63 14.78 10.49 0.50
CA THR A 63 13.50 10.45 -0.21
C THR A 63 13.69 9.83 -1.59
N TYR A 64 12.87 8.84 -1.91
CA TYR A 64 12.85 8.13 -3.19
C TYR A 64 11.53 8.37 -3.90
N ILE A 65 11.59 8.74 -5.18
CA ILE A 65 10.42 8.84 -6.05
C ILE A 65 10.41 7.62 -6.98
N VAL A 66 9.41 6.76 -6.85
CA VAL A 66 9.15 5.64 -7.76
C VAL A 66 8.47 6.21 -9.00
N HIS A 67 9.14 6.12 -10.15
CA HIS A 67 8.75 6.87 -11.35
C HIS A 67 8.89 6.04 -12.62
N LEU A 68 7.82 6.00 -13.43
CA LEU A 68 7.83 5.40 -14.76
C LEU A 68 8.53 6.34 -15.74
N ALA A 69 9.61 5.89 -16.38
CA ALA A 69 10.45 6.73 -17.22
C ALA A 69 9.68 7.44 -18.36
N ARG A 70 8.60 6.84 -18.86
CA ARG A 70 7.74 7.45 -19.89
C ARG A 70 6.88 8.62 -19.39
N ARG A 71 6.60 8.72 -18.09
CA ARG A 71 5.71 9.74 -17.49
C ARG A 71 6.42 11.09 -17.26
N THR A 72 6.99 11.64 -18.33
CA THR A 72 7.73 12.91 -18.28
C THR A 72 6.89 14.11 -17.82
N ASP A 73 5.57 14.02 -17.99
CA ASP A 73 4.55 14.90 -17.44
C ASP A 73 4.59 14.92 -15.90
N ARG A 74 4.46 13.74 -15.27
CA ARG A 74 4.49 13.58 -13.81
C ARG A 74 5.83 13.99 -13.23
N ARG A 75 6.93 13.62 -13.90
CA ARG A 75 8.28 14.05 -13.48
C ARG A 75 8.41 15.57 -13.42
N ARG A 76 7.84 16.30 -14.38
CA ARG A 76 7.85 17.76 -14.39
C ARG A 76 7.07 18.34 -13.21
N GLU A 77 5.93 17.75 -12.88
CA GLU A 77 5.12 18.15 -11.73
C GLU A 77 5.84 17.86 -10.41
N MET A 78 6.50 16.71 -10.30
CA MET A 78 7.35 16.39 -9.16
C MET A 78 8.49 17.41 -9.03
N GLU A 79 9.22 17.74 -10.11
CA GLU A 79 10.26 18.80 -10.03
C GLU A 79 9.73 20.17 -9.62
N ARG A 80 8.46 20.49 -9.97
CA ARG A 80 7.80 21.70 -9.48
C ARG A 80 7.53 21.60 -7.98
N LEU A 81 6.96 20.50 -7.51
CA LEU A 81 6.70 20.24 -6.09
C LEU A 81 7.99 20.30 -5.26
N ARG A 82 9.05 19.66 -5.75
CA ARG A 82 10.39 19.66 -5.17
C ARG A 82 10.90 21.07 -4.88
N LYS A 83 10.84 21.93 -5.90
CA LYS A 83 11.29 23.33 -5.82
C LYS A 83 10.45 24.16 -4.87
N LEU A 84 9.13 23.97 -4.88
CA LEU A 84 8.21 24.72 -4.01
C LEU A 84 8.39 24.36 -2.54
N LEU A 85 8.61 23.09 -2.23
CA LEU A 85 8.87 22.61 -0.86
C LEU A 85 10.33 22.81 -0.43
N GLY A 86 11.26 22.94 -1.38
CA GLY A 86 12.69 23.00 -1.09
C GLY A 86 13.22 21.69 -0.52
N VAL A 87 12.72 20.55 -0.99
CA VAL A 87 13.16 19.20 -0.58
C VAL A 87 14.05 18.57 -1.64
N GLU A 88 14.82 17.56 -1.26
CA GLU A 88 15.65 16.77 -2.18
C GLU A 88 15.17 15.32 -2.20
N TRP A 89 15.30 14.67 -3.37
CA TRP A 89 14.95 13.26 -3.55
C TRP A 89 15.71 12.63 -4.72
N SER A 90 15.73 11.31 -4.75
CA SER A 90 16.29 10.51 -5.83
C SER A 90 15.17 9.78 -6.57
N TYR A 91 15.22 9.74 -7.90
CA TYR A 91 14.30 8.93 -8.69
C TYR A 91 14.77 7.48 -8.74
N ILE A 92 13.87 6.56 -8.45
CA ILE A 92 14.01 5.13 -8.71
C ILE A 92 13.13 4.81 -9.91
N ARG A 93 13.74 4.20 -10.93
CA ARG A 93 12.99 3.78 -12.12
C ARG A 93 12.00 2.69 -11.74
N ALA A 94 10.74 2.93 -12.01
CA ALA A 94 9.67 1.95 -11.91
C ALA A 94 9.69 1.02 -13.14
N GLU A 95 9.20 -0.20 -12.92
CA GLU A 95 9.07 -1.24 -13.95
C GLU A 95 7.78 -1.01 -14.74
N GLU A 96 7.89 -1.09 -16.07
CA GLU A 96 6.72 -0.97 -16.95
C GLU A 96 5.94 -2.29 -16.97
N SER A 97 4.61 -2.22 -17.01
CA SER A 97 3.75 -3.41 -16.98
C SER A 97 3.91 -4.34 -18.19
N ASP A 98 4.40 -3.82 -19.30
CA ASP A 98 4.64 -4.52 -20.56
C ASP A 98 6.10 -4.99 -20.72
N SER A 99 6.93 -4.86 -19.69
CA SER A 99 8.33 -5.28 -19.79
C SER A 99 8.47 -6.81 -19.83
N PRO A 100 9.51 -7.34 -20.52
CA PRO A 100 9.78 -8.79 -20.55
C PRO A 100 10.03 -9.39 -19.17
N LEU A 101 10.57 -8.60 -18.23
CA LEU A 101 10.77 -9.03 -16.84
C LEU A 101 9.42 -9.34 -16.16
N ILE A 102 8.38 -8.55 -16.43
CA ILE A 102 7.04 -8.82 -15.88
C ILE A 102 6.46 -10.11 -16.46
N ASP A 103 6.73 -10.41 -17.73
CA ASP A 103 6.33 -11.70 -18.32
C ASP A 103 7.00 -12.88 -17.62
N GLN A 104 8.32 -12.80 -17.41
CA GLN A 104 9.07 -13.82 -16.68
C GLN A 104 8.56 -14.01 -15.26
N LEU A 105 8.28 -12.92 -14.54
CA LEU A 105 7.70 -12.97 -13.19
C LEU A 105 6.32 -13.63 -13.21
N MET A 106 5.46 -13.28 -14.16
CA MET A 106 4.11 -13.86 -14.27
C MET A 106 4.17 -15.37 -14.54
N SER A 107 4.99 -15.81 -15.49
CA SER A 107 5.18 -17.24 -15.78
C SER A 107 5.79 -17.97 -14.58
N GLY A 108 6.73 -17.34 -13.88
CA GLY A 108 7.33 -17.86 -12.65
C GLY A 108 6.34 -18.08 -11.51
N ILE A 109 5.51 -17.07 -11.23
CA ILE A 109 4.42 -17.16 -10.23
C ILE A 109 3.45 -18.28 -10.60
N ARG A 110 3.11 -18.40 -11.88
CA ARG A 110 2.22 -19.45 -12.37
C ARG A 110 2.82 -20.83 -12.15
N LYS A 111 4.07 -21.04 -12.56
CA LYS A 111 4.79 -22.29 -12.36
C LYS A 111 4.84 -22.68 -10.88
N LEU A 112 5.24 -21.75 -10.01
CA LEU A 112 5.27 -21.96 -8.56
C LEU A 112 3.91 -22.41 -8.01
N ARG A 113 2.81 -21.80 -8.45
CA ARG A 113 1.46 -22.17 -8.00
C ARG A 113 1.04 -23.53 -8.52
N THR A 114 1.33 -23.84 -9.78
CA THR A 114 1.02 -25.14 -10.39
C THR A 114 1.78 -26.26 -9.69
N ASP A 115 3.08 -26.07 -9.45
CA ASP A 115 3.93 -27.03 -8.76
C ASP A 115 3.42 -27.26 -7.33
N ALA A 116 3.14 -26.17 -6.59
CA ALA A 116 2.63 -26.27 -5.22
C ALA A 116 1.25 -26.94 -5.15
N LEU A 117 0.36 -26.72 -6.12
CA LEU A 117 -0.91 -27.45 -6.23
C LEU A 117 -0.65 -28.94 -6.49
N ALA A 118 0.23 -29.27 -7.44
CA ALA A 118 0.52 -30.65 -7.80
C ALA A 118 1.12 -31.45 -6.63
N GLU A 119 2.09 -30.86 -5.93
CA GLU A 119 2.73 -31.45 -4.74
C GLU A 119 1.73 -31.72 -3.59
N ASN A 120 0.65 -30.94 -3.52
CA ASN A 120 -0.38 -31.07 -2.51
C ASN A 120 -1.61 -31.86 -2.96
N GLY A 121 -1.51 -32.59 -4.09
CA GLY A 121 -2.58 -33.47 -4.59
C GLY A 121 -3.71 -32.74 -5.31
N TYR A 122 -3.48 -31.50 -5.72
CA TYR A 122 -4.43 -30.65 -6.45
C TYR A 122 -4.12 -30.60 -7.96
N ALA A 123 -3.27 -31.49 -8.49
CA ALA A 123 -2.96 -31.57 -9.92
C ALA A 123 -4.19 -31.95 -10.75
N GLY A 124 -4.43 -31.26 -11.88
CA GLY A 124 -5.37 -31.67 -12.92
C GLY A 124 -6.86 -31.38 -12.66
N ASP A 125 -7.25 -31.13 -11.41
CA ASP A 125 -8.61 -30.69 -11.09
C ASP A 125 -8.71 -29.16 -11.17
N LYS A 126 -9.68 -28.67 -11.95
CA LYS A 126 -10.16 -27.29 -11.79
C LYS A 126 -10.84 -27.26 -10.42
N HIS A 127 -10.09 -26.96 -9.38
CA HIS A 127 -10.67 -26.75 -8.06
C HIS A 127 -11.69 -25.63 -8.19
N ASN A 128 -12.88 -25.85 -7.64
CA ASN A 128 -13.96 -24.86 -7.67
C ASN A 128 -13.91 -23.96 -6.43
N THR A 129 -12.99 -24.24 -5.51
CA THR A 129 -12.90 -23.67 -4.17
C THR A 129 -11.50 -23.14 -3.91
N THR A 130 -11.40 -22.18 -2.99
CA THR A 130 -10.11 -21.70 -2.49
C THR A 130 -9.36 -22.83 -1.79
N VAL A 131 -8.08 -23.01 -2.15
CA VAL A 131 -7.18 -23.99 -1.56
C VAL A 131 -6.15 -23.28 -0.69
N SER A 132 -5.97 -23.74 0.54
CA SER A 132 -4.91 -23.30 1.44
C SER A 132 -3.70 -24.21 1.28
N LEU A 133 -2.63 -23.70 0.68
CA LEU A 133 -1.39 -24.45 0.52
C LEU A 133 -0.51 -24.33 1.78
N PRO A 134 0.35 -25.33 2.05
CA PRO A 134 1.32 -25.23 3.14
C PRO A 134 2.16 -23.96 3.00
N PHE A 135 2.29 -23.25 4.11
CA PHE A 135 3.03 -22.00 4.17
C PHE A 135 3.62 -21.82 5.56
N THR A 136 4.87 -21.38 5.62
CA THR A 136 5.51 -21.03 6.89
C THR A 136 6.49 -19.91 6.61
N TRP A 137 6.28 -18.77 7.28
CA TRP A 137 7.23 -17.67 7.21
C TRP A 137 8.62 -18.14 7.66
N PRO A 138 9.69 -17.72 6.99
CA PRO A 138 11.04 -18.03 7.43
C PRO A 138 11.30 -17.43 8.81
N ASP A 139 12.14 -18.08 9.61
CA ASP A 139 12.60 -17.51 10.88
C ASP A 139 13.26 -16.14 10.66
N ASP A 140 13.03 -15.21 11.58
CA ASP A 140 13.57 -13.84 11.49
C ASP A 140 15.11 -13.78 11.49
N HIS A 141 15.76 -14.87 11.88
CA HIS A 141 17.22 -15.04 11.88
C HIS A 141 17.77 -15.72 10.63
N ALA A 142 16.92 -16.28 9.76
CA ALA A 142 17.36 -16.91 8.53
C ALA A 142 18.01 -15.85 7.62
N ARG A 143 19.20 -16.17 7.09
CA ARG A 143 19.86 -15.34 6.07
C ARG A 143 18.92 -15.24 4.87
N MET A 144 18.66 -14.01 4.40
CA MET A 144 17.90 -13.80 3.18
C MET A 144 18.60 -14.50 2.02
N SER A 145 18.04 -15.60 1.53
CA SER A 145 18.26 -16.01 0.15
C SER A 145 17.24 -15.25 -0.68
N PHE A 146 17.70 -14.27 -1.47
CA PHE A 146 16.85 -13.68 -2.49
C PHE A 146 16.31 -14.80 -3.39
N THR A 147 15.04 -14.66 -3.79
CA THR A 147 14.37 -15.61 -4.67
C THR A 147 15.16 -15.82 -5.96
N PRO A 148 14.97 -16.96 -6.65
CA PRO A 148 15.51 -17.15 -7.99
C PRO A 148 15.22 -15.96 -8.91
N PHE A 149 14.03 -15.34 -8.79
CA PHE A 149 13.60 -14.14 -9.53
C PHE A 149 14.51 -12.91 -9.36
N GLU A 150 15.32 -12.85 -8.31
CA GLU A 150 16.11 -11.67 -7.94
C GLU A 150 17.63 -11.92 -7.96
N LYS A 151 18.07 -13.18 -8.18
CA LYS A 151 19.49 -13.55 -8.23
C LYS A 151 20.22 -13.03 -9.48
N GLU A 152 19.51 -12.56 -10.50
CA GLU A 152 20.08 -12.17 -11.81
C GLU A 152 20.52 -10.71 -11.94
N ASP A 153 20.36 -9.86 -10.92
CA ASP A 153 20.76 -8.44 -11.01
C ASP A 153 22.30 -8.22 -10.97
N LYS A 154 23.09 -9.25 -11.31
CA LYS A 154 24.55 -9.20 -11.43
C LYS A 154 25.08 -9.54 -12.83
N SER A 155 24.23 -9.79 -13.82
CA SER A 155 24.68 -10.18 -15.15
C SER A 155 24.55 -9.04 -16.15
N THR A 156 25.69 -8.70 -16.75
CA THR A 156 25.80 -8.19 -18.12
C THR A 156 24.73 -8.75 -19.07
N PRO A 157 24.29 -7.98 -20.08
CA PRO A 157 23.38 -8.48 -21.12
C PRO A 157 24.12 -9.55 -21.92
N GLY A 158 23.84 -10.82 -21.66
CA GLY A 158 24.58 -11.91 -22.28
C GLY A 158 24.01 -13.30 -21.99
N ASP A 159 23.96 -13.72 -20.73
CA ASP A 159 23.87 -15.15 -20.45
C ASP A 159 22.77 -15.46 -19.41
N VAL A 160 21.60 -15.86 -19.91
CA VAL A 160 20.52 -16.48 -19.10
C VAL A 160 20.25 -17.87 -19.70
N GLU A 161 20.89 -18.90 -19.17
CA GLU A 161 20.73 -20.32 -19.56
C GLU A 161 19.41 -20.95 -19.04
N PHE A 162 18.38 -20.16 -18.73
CA PHE A 162 17.06 -20.66 -18.30
C PHE A 162 15.97 -20.60 -19.40
N LEU A 163 16.34 -20.37 -20.66
CA LEU A 163 15.42 -19.90 -21.71
C LEU A 163 15.22 -20.83 -22.92
N ASP A 164 15.27 -22.15 -22.75
CA ASP A 164 15.00 -23.06 -23.88
C ASP A 164 13.58 -23.66 -23.92
N ASP A 165 12.69 -23.32 -22.98
CA ASP A 165 11.36 -23.96 -22.93
C ASP A 165 10.18 -22.99 -22.71
N ILE A 166 10.27 -21.76 -23.22
CA ILE A 166 9.09 -20.87 -23.30
C ILE A 166 8.30 -21.24 -24.56
N GLN A 167 7.41 -22.23 -24.43
CA GLN A 167 6.40 -22.46 -25.45
C GLN A 167 5.38 -21.31 -25.47
N PRO A 168 4.86 -20.92 -26.65
CA PRO A 168 3.81 -19.90 -26.73
C PRO A 168 2.61 -20.34 -25.89
N GLU A 169 2.31 -19.59 -24.82
CA GLU A 169 1.23 -19.91 -23.90
C GLU A 169 -0.11 -19.95 -24.66
N GLU A 170 -0.81 -21.09 -24.59
CA GLU A 170 -2.25 -21.15 -24.88
C GLU A 170 -3.01 -20.08 -24.07
N GLU A 171 -4.25 -19.76 -24.47
CA GLU A 171 -5.10 -18.80 -23.77
C GLU A 171 -5.39 -19.26 -22.32
N GLN A 172 -4.48 -18.91 -21.40
CA GLN A 172 -4.54 -19.34 -20.01
C GLN A 172 -5.43 -18.42 -19.17
N ASP A 173 -6.13 -19.01 -18.21
CA ASP A 173 -6.97 -18.27 -17.27
C ASP A 173 -6.14 -17.20 -16.52
N PRO A 174 -6.70 -15.99 -16.28
CA PRO A 174 -6.06 -14.97 -15.47
C PRO A 174 -5.72 -15.47 -14.06
N MET A 175 -4.54 -15.12 -13.55
CA MET A 175 -4.17 -15.44 -12.18
C MET A 175 -4.97 -14.59 -11.19
N THR A 176 -5.29 -15.16 -10.02
CA THR A 176 -5.93 -14.42 -8.92
C THR A 176 -4.90 -13.94 -7.90
N CYS A 177 -5.23 -12.89 -7.15
CA CYS A 177 -4.46 -12.51 -5.98
C CYS A 177 -4.65 -13.56 -4.88
N THR A 178 -3.57 -13.88 -4.19
CA THR A 178 -3.65 -14.74 -3.00
C THR A 178 -4.35 -14.02 -1.86
N MET A 179 -5.09 -14.79 -1.08
CA MET A 179 -5.71 -14.32 0.16
C MET A 179 -4.91 -14.89 1.33
N GLY A 180 -4.69 -14.12 2.38
CA GLY A 180 -3.95 -14.61 3.54
C GLY A 180 -2.49 -14.91 3.22
N ASP A 181 -1.92 -15.99 3.73
CA ASP A 181 -0.52 -16.32 3.46
C ASP A 181 -0.34 -16.93 2.06
N PHE A 182 -0.93 -18.10 1.77
CA PHE A 182 -0.85 -18.77 0.46
C PHE A 182 -2.15 -19.46 0.06
N ASN A 183 -3.28 -18.76 0.19
CA ASN A 183 -4.57 -19.28 -0.26
C ASN A 183 -4.82 -18.91 -1.72
N LEU A 184 -4.92 -19.93 -2.57
CA LEU A 184 -5.17 -19.79 -4.01
C LEU A 184 -6.65 -19.91 -4.28
N THR A 185 -7.24 -18.87 -4.88
CA THR A 185 -8.64 -18.91 -5.32
C THR A 185 -8.68 -19.12 -6.83
N PRO A 186 -9.45 -20.10 -7.34
CA PRO A 186 -9.64 -20.29 -8.78
C PRO A 186 -10.18 -19.01 -9.44
N TYR A 187 -9.77 -18.76 -10.68
CA TYR A 187 -10.34 -17.66 -11.45
C TYR A 187 -11.82 -17.90 -11.76
N SER A 188 -12.59 -16.82 -11.76
CA SER A 188 -13.95 -16.81 -12.26
C SER A 188 -14.19 -15.49 -12.99
N PRO A 189 -14.89 -15.47 -14.13
CA PRO A 189 -15.27 -14.22 -14.80
C PRO A 189 -16.13 -13.28 -13.93
N LYS A 190 -16.75 -13.79 -12.86
CA LYS A 190 -17.52 -13.01 -11.88
C LYS A 190 -16.65 -12.43 -10.76
N LEU A 191 -15.38 -12.80 -10.70
CA LEU A 191 -14.45 -12.32 -9.69
C LEU A 191 -14.20 -10.83 -9.91
N ALA A 192 -14.28 -10.05 -8.83
CA ALA A 192 -13.98 -8.63 -8.91
C ALA A 192 -12.54 -8.41 -9.39
N GLU A 193 -12.32 -7.43 -10.27
CA GLU A 193 -11.00 -7.13 -10.85
C GLU A 193 -9.92 -6.93 -9.78
N VAL A 194 -10.27 -6.36 -8.62
CA VAL A 194 -9.37 -6.20 -7.45
C VAL A 194 -8.80 -7.50 -6.90
N ARG A 195 -9.35 -8.66 -7.28
CA ARG A 195 -8.85 -9.99 -6.91
C ARG A 195 -8.10 -10.72 -8.04
N THR A 196 -7.89 -10.08 -9.18
CA THR A 196 -7.11 -10.63 -10.30
C THR A 196 -5.66 -10.12 -10.23
N LEU A 197 -4.67 -11.00 -10.30
CA LEU A 197 -3.28 -10.59 -10.37
C LEU A 197 -2.94 -10.16 -11.81
N THR A 198 -2.82 -8.85 -12.02
CA THR A 198 -2.51 -8.27 -13.34
C THR A 198 -1.03 -7.93 -13.46
N ARG A 199 -0.54 -7.81 -14.70
CA ARG A 199 0.82 -7.37 -15.00
C ARG A 199 1.16 -6.04 -14.34
N SER A 200 0.26 -5.05 -14.39
CA SER A 200 0.48 -3.74 -13.76
C SER A 200 0.62 -3.82 -12.23
N ARG A 201 -0.07 -4.76 -11.58
CA ARG A 201 0.06 -4.99 -10.13
C ARG A 201 1.40 -5.61 -9.77
N VAL A 202 1.86 -6.58 -10.57
CA VAL A 202 3.19 -7.18 -10.41
C VAL A 202 4.29 -6.14 -10.69
N ALA A 203 4.11 -5.29 -11.70
CA ALA A 203 5.05 -4.20 -12.01
C ALA A 203 5.13 -3.13 -10.91
N CYS A 204 3.98 -2.74 -10.36
CA CYS A 204 3.94 -1.86 -9.18
C CYS A 204 4.66 -2.50 -7.99
N PHE A 205 4.39 -3.78 -7.70
CA PHE A 205 5.10 -4.53 -6.65
C PHE A 205 6.61 -4.53 -6.88
N ARG A 206 7.05 -4.88 -8.09
CA ARG A 206 8.47 -4.91 -8.46
C ARG A 206 9.14 -3.55 -8.27
N SER A 207 8.45 -2.48 -8.65
CA SER A 207 8.94 -1.10 -8.54
C SER A 207 9.19 -0.69 -7.09
N HIS A 208 8.23 -0.94 -6.20
CA HIS A 208 8.41 -0.66 -4.77
C HIS A 208 9.44 -1.59 -4.12
N PHE A 209 9.44 -2.87 -4.47
CA PHE A 209 10.44 -3.82 -4.00
C PHE A 209 11.86 -3.38 -4.38
N ALA A 210 12.08 -2.95 -5.63
CA ALA A 210 13.35 -2.44 -6.11
C ALA A 210 13.80 -1.19 -5.34
N ALA A 211 12.87 -0.26 -5.07
CA ALA A 211 13.17 0.95 -4.30
C ALA A 211 13.57 0.62 -2.85
N ILE A 212 12.83 -0.28 -2.18
CA ILE A 212 13.15 -0.73 -0.82
C ILE A 212 14.50 -1.45 -0.80
N ARG A 213 14.76 -2.31 -1.79
CA ARG A 213 16.05 -3.00 -1.95
C ARG A 213 17.19 -2.01 -2.16
N HIS A 214 16.98 -0.96 -2.96
CA HIS A 214 17.97 0.10 -3.15
C HIS A 214 18.25 0.88 -1.86
N ALA A 215 17.22 1.15 -1.05
CA ALA A 215 17.41 1.76 0.27
C ALA A 215 18.20 0.82 1.21
N ALA A 216 17.97 -0.49 1.12
CA ALA A 216 18.63 -1.50 1.94
C ALA A 216 20.14 -1.65 1.67
N THR A 217 20.62 -1.30 0.48
CA THR A 217 22.03 -1.43 0.09
C THR A 217 22.87 -0.20 0.39
N ARG A 218 22.26 0.92 0.82
CA ARG A 218 23.02 2.09 1.27
C ARG A 218 23.70 1.79 2.61
N ALA A 219 24.97 2.18 2.73
CA ALA A 219 25.80 1.87 3.88
C ALA A 219 25.16 2.36 5.20
N PRO A 220 25.18 1.55 6.27
CA PRO A 220 24.56 1.86 7.58
C PRO A 220 25.28 2.95 8.39
N ASP A 221 26.32 3.60 7.85
CA ASP A 221 27.28 4.41 8.62
C ASP A 221 26.86 5.87 8.84
N ALA A 222 25.67 6.27 8.42
CA ALA A 222 25.07 7.55 8.79
C ALA A 222 23.80 7.27 9.60
N ILE A 223 23.70 7.94 10.77
CA ILE A 223 22.55 8.18 11.69
C ILE A 223 21.27 7.39 11.34
N PRO A 224 20.53 6.76 12.27
CA PRO A 224 19.30 6.02 11.93
C PRO A 224 18.32 6.85 11.08
N HIS A 225 18.40 6.68 9.76
CA HIS A 225 17.69 7.48 8.79
C HIS A 225 16.42 6.74 8.40
N ALA A 226 15.29 7.43 8.41
CA ALA A 226 14.10 6.94 7.74
C ALA A 226 14.31 7.03 6.21
N SER A 227 13.74 6.09 5.45
CA SER A 227 13.66 6.18 3.99
C SER A 227 12.23 6.52 3.62
N LEU A 228 12.01 7.61 2.90
CA LEU A 228 10.69 7.98 2.37
C LEU A 228 10.55 7.49 0.94
N PHE A 229 9.37 6.99 0.61
CA PHE A 229 9.01 6.48 -0.69
C PHE A 229 7.73 7.18 -1.14
N PHE A 230 7.80 7.79 -2.32
CA PHE A 230 6.69 8.47 -2.96
C PHE A 230 6.49 7.94 -4.37
N GLU A 231 5.24 7.86 -4.82
CA GLU A 231 4.92 7.70 -6.25
C GLU A 231 5.04 9.07 -6.96
N ASP A 232 5.07 9.07 -8.29
CA ASP A 232 5.29 10.27 -9.11
C ASP A 232 4.03 11.12 -9.36
N ASP A 233 2.88 10.72 -8.83
CA ASP A 233 1.60 11.41 -8.98
C ASP A 233 1.02 11.92 -7.68
N ILE A 234 1.85 12.46 -6.79
CA ILE A 234 1.39 12.97 -5.49
C ILE A 234 1.29 14.50 -5.43
N ASP A 235 0.55 14.98 -4.43
CA ASP A 235 0.63 16.34 -3.88
C ASP A 235 0.93 16.23 -2.38
N MET A 236 1.47 17.29 -1.78
CA MET A 236 1.83 17.34 -0.37
C MET A 236 1.31 18.61 0.29
N GLU A 237 1.09 18.54 1.60
CA GLU A 237 0.85 19.74 2.40
C GLU A 237 2.02 20.72 2.27
N SER A 238 1.72 22.02 2.16
CA SER A 238 2.75 23.06 2.14
C SER A 238 3.56 23.15 3.44
N ASP A 239 2.96 22.73 4.57
CA ASP A 239 3.59 22.65 5.90
C ASP A 239 3.95 21.21 6.30
N ILE A 240 4.26 20.35 5.30
CA ILE A 240 4.59 18.94 5.57
C ILE A 240 5.75 18.79 6.56
N GLN A 241 6.74 19.70 6.55
CA GLN A 241 7.86 19.64 7.48
C GLN A 241 7.40 19.83 8.93
N GLU A 242 6.57 20.82 9.21
CA GLU A 242 6.04 21.09 10.54
C GLU A 242 5.14 19.93 11.01
N ARG A 243 4.28 19.41 10.12
CA ARG A 243 3.40 18.28 10.43
C ARG A 243 4.21 17.03 10.76
N LEU A 244 5.21 16.67 9.94
CA LEU A 244 6.06 15.51 10.21
C LEU A 244 6.92 15.67 11.47
N ALA A 245 7.39 16.89 11.76
CA ALA A 245 8.16 17.19 12.97
C ALA A 245 7.32 16.96 14.23
N SER A 246 6.02 17.23 14.15
CA SER A 246 5.09 17.02 15.26
C SER A 246 4.77 15.55 15.52
N VAL A 247 4.84 14.66 14.51
CA VAL A 247 4.44 13.25 14.68
C VAL A 247 5.62 12.31 14.96
N TRP A 248 6.80 12.58 14.40
CA TRP A 248 7.96 11.68 14.51
C TRP A 248 8.41 11.35 15.94
N PRO A 249 8.43 12.30 16.89
CA PRO A 249 8.83 12.02 18.28
C PRO A 249 7.94 11.01 19.01
N TYR A 250 6.73 10.75 18.50
CA TYR A 250 5.78 9.83 19.11
C TYR A 250 5.87 8.40 18.57
N LEU A 251 6.66 8.16 17.52
CA LEU A 251 6.88 6.82 16.98
C LEU A 251 7.65 5.95 17.97
N PRO A 252 7.21 4.71 18.24
CA PRO A 252 7.96 3.78 19.08
C PRO A 252 9.29 3.41 18.45
N ALA A 253 10.36 3.22 19.25
CA ALA A 253 11.72 3.00 18.73
C ALA A 253 11.90 1.80 17.77
N ASP A 254 10.92 0.91 17.70
CA ASP A 254 10.89 -0.30 16.88
C ASP A 254 9.82 -0.27 15.77
N TRP A 255 9.36 0.90 15.35
CA TRP A 255 8.47 1.06 14.19
C TRP A 255 9.13 0.56 12.90
N ASP A 256 8.35 -0.03 11.99
CA ASP A 256 8.82 -0.50 10.68
C ASP A 256 8.38 0.44 9.55
N LEU A 257 7.10 0.78 9.53
CA LEU A 257 6.44 1.45 8.39
C LEU A 257 5.52 2.58 8.87
N VAL A 258 5.58 3.74 8.22
CA VAL A 258 4.65 4.86 8.45
C VAL A 258 4.00 5.27 7.13
N PHE A 259 2.67 5.23 7.03
CA PHE A 259 1.95 5.81 5.90
C PHE A 259 1.80 7.32 6.10
N LEU A 260 2.29 8.08 5.12
CA LEU A 260 2.15 9.54 5.07
C LEU A 260 0.93 9.96 4.25
N GLY A 261 0.56 9.06 3.33
CA GLY A 261 -0.66 9.08 2.58
C GLY A 261 -1.14 7.65 2.44
N HIS A 262 -2.43 7.44 2.59
CA HIS A 262 -3.05 6.13 2.42
C HIS A 262 -4.38 6.29 1.70
N GLY A 263 -4.77 5.26 0.96
CA GLY A 263 -6.10 5.15 0.39
C GLY A 263 -6.90 4.13 1.17
N TRP A 264 -8.22 4.35 1.24
CA TRP A 264 -9.18 3.43 1.86
C TRP A 264 -8.93 3.20 3.37
N GLY A 265 -9.97 2.76 4.07
CA GLY A 265 -9.90 2.48 5.50
C GLY A 265 -10.08 3.71 6.40
N ASN A 266 -10.23 3.43 7.70
CA ASN A 266 -10.29 4.44 8.75
C ASN A 266 -9.08 4.29 9.67
N GLU A 267 -8.02 5.04 9.38
CA GLU A 267 -6.78 5.00 10.18
C GLU A 267 -6.95 5.67 11.56
N THR A 268 -8.06 6.39 11.80
CA THR A 268 -8.43 6.88 13.14
C THR A 268 -9.15 5.84 14.00
N ARG A 269 -9.29 4.59 13.50
CA ARG A 269 -9.90 3.47 14.25
C ARG A 269 -9.20 3.22 15.58
N TYR A 270 -7.88 3.32 15.61
CA TYR A 270 -7.09 3.18 16.83
C TYR A 270 -6.75 4.56 17.40
N ALA A 271 -6.56 4.65 18.71
CA ALA A 271 -6.21 5.91 19.36
C ALA A 271 -4.87 6.44 18.83
N ALA A 272 -4.78 7.76 18.69
CA ALA A 272 -3.53 8.42 18.34
C ALA A 272 -2.46 8.14 19.41
N LEU A 273 -1.19 8.09 18.99
CA LEU A 273 -0.07 7.97 19.93
C LEU A 273 0.16 9.28 20.69
N GLY A 274 0.96 9.23 21.74
CA GLY A 274 1.30 10.38 22.57
C GLY A 274 0.39 10.54 23.78
N PRO A 275 0.73 11.47 24.69
CA PRO A 275 -0.03 11.67 25.92
C PRO A 275 -1.43 12.18 25.58
N PRO A 276 -2.49 11.63 26.19
CA PRO A 276 -3.82 12.20 26.05
C PRO A 276 -3.80 13.61 26.61
N SER A 277 -3.78 14.60 25.73
CA SER A 277 -3.88 16.01 26.10
C SER A 277 -5.18 16.57 25.54
N PRO A 278 -6.02 17.23 26.36
CA PRO A 278 -7.20 17.93 25.86
C PRO A 278 -6.86 19.09 24.91
N TYR A 279 -5.57 19.45 24.81
CA TYR A 279 -5.08 20.54 23.97
C TYR A 279 -4.20 20.08 22.80
N ALA A 280 -3.83 18.79 22.75
CA ALA A 280 -2.97 18.26 21.71
C ALA A 280 -3.22 16.76 21.50
N SER A 281 -3.91 16.41 20.41
CA SER A 281 -3.88 15.06 19.85
C SER A 281 -2.78 15.00 18.80
N THR A 282 -1.96 13.96 18.81
CA THR A 282 -1.09 13.70 17.67
C THR A 282 -1.93 13.20 16.49
N HIS A 283 -1.39 13.32 15.28
CA HIS A 283 -2.04 12.82 14.06
C HIS A 283 -1.52 11.44 13.66
N ILE A 284 -0.86 10.71 14.56
CA ILE A 284 -0.27 9.41 14.23
C ILE A 284 -0.96 8.29 14.97
N HIS A 285 -1.43 7.30 14.23
CA HIS A 285 -2.24 6.20 14.73
C HIS A 285 -1.58 4.87 14.36
N PRO A 286 -1.73 3.80 15.15
CA PRO A 286 -1.46 2.45 14.67
C PRO A 286 -2.23 2.19 13.38
N SER A 287 -1.57 1.62 12.38
CA SER A 287 -2.19 1.40 11.07
C SER A 287 -3.32 0.37 11.14
N ASN A 288 -4.39 0.60 10.38
CA ASN A 288 -5.50 -0.35 10.25
C ASN A 288 -5.61 -0.91 8.83
N ALA A 289 -4.51 -1.50 8.37
CA ALA A 289 -4.39 -2.09 7.03
C ALA A 289 -4.67 -1.09 5.88
N PRO A 290 -3.98 0.06 5.86
CA PRO A 290 -4.11 1.04 4.79
C PRO A 290 -3.78 0.41 3.43
N LEU A 291 -4.47 0.90 2.39
CA LEU A 291 -4.17 0.58 1.01
C LEU A 291 -3.47 1.77 0.34
N CYS A 292 -3.07 1.58 -0.92
CA CYS A 292 -2.22 2.48 -1.69
C CYS A 292 -0.81 2.64 -1.12
N THR A 293 0.18 2.82 -2.01
CA THR A 293 1.59 2.96 -1.68
C THR A 293 2.19 4.29 -2.13
N HIS A 294 1.33 5.28 -2.38
CA HIS A 294 1.75 6.55 -2.95
C HIS A 294 2.66 7.36 -2.03
N ALA A 295 2.59 7.15 -0.71
CA ALA A 295 3.46 7.83 0.24
C ALA A 295 3.65 7.10 1.57
N TYR A 296 4.86 6.58 1.81
CA TYR A 296 5.20 5.94 3.07
C TYR A 296 6.68 6.13 3.46
N ALA A 297 7.01 5.85 4.71
CA ALA A 297 8.36 5.85 5.24
C ALA A 297 8.68 4.51 5.88
N LEU A 298 9.93 4.05 5.75
CA LEU A 298 10.45 2.88 6.44
C LEU A 298 11.58 3.29 7.39
N SER A 299 11.62 2.71 8.58
CA SER A 299 12.77 2.85 9.46
C SER A 299 13.94 2.06 8.89
N ALA A 300 15.17 2.32 9.34
CA ALA A 300 16.33 1.53 8.91
C ALA A 300 16.14 0.02 9.15
N LYS A 301 15.48 -0.36 10.26
CA LYS A 301 15.09 -1.76 10.53
C LYS A 301 13.94 -2.20 9.65
N GLY A 302 12.93 -1.34 9.49
CA GLY A 302 11.75 -1.58 8.68
C GLY A 302 12.07 -1.88 7.22
N VAL A 303 13.09 -1.22 6.65
CA VAL A 303 13.59 -1.52 5.29
C VAL A 303 13.97 -2.99 5.16
N GLN A 304 14.79 -3.52 6.08
CA GLN A 304 15.21 -4.92 6.04
C GLN A 304 14.05 -5.86 6.35
N HIS A 305 13.23 -5.49 7.33
CA HIS A 305 12.12 -6.31 7.81
C HIS A 305 11.04 -6.50 6.73
N VAL A 306 10.60 -5.40 6.10
CA VAL A 306 9.66 -5.42 4.99
C VAL A 306 10.25 -6.13 3.78
N LEU A 307 11.51 -5.83 3.41
CA LEU A 307 12.17 -6.47 2.26
C LEU A 307 12.19 -8.00 2.39
N ARG A 308 12.46 -8.54 3.59
CA ARG A 308 12.47 -10.00 3.84
C ARG A 308 11.13 -10.63 3.49
N HIS A 309 10.05 -10.04 3.99
CA HIS A 309 8.71 -10.56 3.77
C HIS A 309 8.30 -10.47 2.31
N LEU A 310 8.56 -9.33 1.67
CA LEU A 310 8.25 -9.14 0.25
C LEU A 310 9.10 -10.03 -0.68
N ALA A 311 10.25 -10.51 -0.20
CA ALA A 311 11.12 -11.45 -0.91
C ALA A 311 10.78 -12.92 -0.63
N TYR A 312 9.81 -13.25 0.22
CA TYR A 312 9.50 -14.66 0.51
C TYR A 312 8.68 -15.26 -0.63
N GLU A 313 9.20 -16.27 -1.32
CA GLU A 313 8.72 -16.73 -2.64
C GLU A 313 7.20 -17.01 -2.74
N PRO A 314 6.55 -17.73 -1.80
CA PRO A 314 5.10 -17.97 -1.88
C PRO A 314 4.26 -16.70 -1.66
N PHE A 315 4.86 -15.66 -1.08
CA PHE A 315 4.23 -14.38 -0.79
C PHE A 315 4.56 -13.30 -1.84
N ALA A 316 5.81 -13.29 -2.32
CA ALA A 316 6.34 -12.33 -3.29
C ALA A 316 5.48 -12.31 -4.56
N TYR A 317 5.12 -11.11 -5.01
CA TYR A 317 4.33 -10.89 -6.24
C TYR A 317 2.96 -11.59 -6.28
N SER A 318 2.53 -12.22 -5.19
CA SER A 318 1.31 -13.03 -5.16
C SER A 318 0.02 -12.19 -5.17
N ARG A 319 0.16 -10.88 -4.93
CA ARG A 319 -0.89 -9.85 -4.83
C ARG A 319 -0.28 -8.44 -5.04
N PRO A 320 -1.10 -7.39 -5.20
CA PRO A 320 -0.65 -6.00 -5.16
C PRO A 320 0.20 -5.67 -3.92
N ILE A 321 1.13 -4.73 -4.04
CA ILE A 321 2.05 -4.37 -2.95
C ILE A 321 1.33 -3.77 -1.74
N ASP A 322 0.33 -2.93 -1.97
CA ASP A 322 -0.51 -2.39 -0.90
C ASP A 322 -1.25 -3.51 -0.15
N ASN A 323 -1.84 -4.47 -0.86
CA ASN A 323 -2.46 -5.64 -0.24
C ASN A 323 -1.45 -6.52 0.51
N ALA A 324 -0.21 -6.60 0.02
CA ALA A 324 0.87 -7.32 0.71
C ALA A 324 1.24 -6.62 2.03
N LEU A 325 1.47 -5.30 2.01
CA LEU A 325 1.75 -4.53 3.21
C LEU A 325 0.58 -4.58 4.20
N ALA A 326 -0.65 -4.41 3.74
CA ALA A 326 -1.86 -4.54 4.56
C ALA A 326 -1.94 -5.92 5.27
N TRP A 327 -1.62 -7.00 4.54
CA TRP A 327 -1.56 -8.34 5.15
C TRP A 327 -0.47 -8.47 6.21
N LEU A 328 0.74 -7.93 5.95
CA LEU A 328 1.83 -7.94 6.93
C LEU A 328 1.47 -7.15 8.20
N ILE A 329 0.69 -6.07 8.07
CA ILE A 329 0.18 -5.29 9.20
C ILE A 329 -0.83 -6.09 10.01
N ILE A 330 -1.87 -6.63 9.35
CA ILE A 330 -2.94 -7.39 10.03
C ILE A 330 -2.41 -8.66 10.69
N SER A 331 -1.45 -9.33 10.05
CA SER A 331 -0.81 -10.54 10.60
C SER A 331 0.21 -10.25 11.70
N GLY A 332 0.43 -8.98 12.05
CA GLY A 332 1.38 -8.57 13.09
C GLY A 332 2.85 -8.77 12.72
N ARG A 333 3.14 -8.95 11.43
CA ARG A 333 4.49 -9.17 10.90
C ARG A 333 5.29 -7.89 10.82
N ILE A 334 4.65 -6.73 10.68
CA ILE A 334 5.32 -5.43 10.70
C ILE A 334 4.58 -4.44 11.61
N LYS A 335 5.33 -3.58 12.31
CA LYS A 335 4.78 -2.50 13.14
C LYS A 335 4.55 -1.27 12.29
N SER A 336 3.29 -0.99 11.98
CA SER A 336 2.92 0.12 11.11
C SER A 336 2.08 1.17 11.80
N TYR A 337 2.30 2.43 11.38
CA TYR A 337 1.52 3.60 11.79
C TYR A 337 1.08 4.41 10.57
N SER A 338 0.06 5.24 10.73
CA SER A 338 -0.49 6.11 9.69
C SER A 338 -0.67 7.52 10.20
N VAL A 339 -0.37 8.50 9.37
CA VAL A 339 -0.69 9.91 9.63
C VAL A 339 -2.12 10.18 9.15
N ALA A 340 -3.00 10.57 10.07
CA ALA A 340 -4.41 10.86 9.81
C ALA A 340 -4.80 12.25 10.38
N PRO A 341 -5.25 13.21 9.54
CA PRO A 341 -5.43 13.10 8.08
C PRO A 341 -4.11 12.96 7.32
N SER A 342 -4.18 12.41 6.10
CA SER A 342 -3.01 12.23 5.23
C SER A 342 -2.35 13.57 4.89
N VAL A 343 -1.02 13.60 4.90
CA VAL A 343 -0.22 14.79 4.56
C VAL A 343 0.35 14.74 3.13
N VAL A 344 0.15 13.61 2.47
CA VAL A 344 0.45 13.36 1.06
C VAL A 344 -0.73 12.64 0.42
N VAL A 345 -1.21 13.12 -0.73
CA VAL A 345 -2.34 12.49 -1.44
C VAL A 345 -1.97 12.17 -2.87
N GLN A 346 -2.56 11.11 -3.42
CA GLN A 346 -2.45 10.82 -4.85
C GLN A 346 -3.32 11.77 -5.66
N ARG A 347 -2.73 12.37 -6.69
CA ARG A 347 -3.39 13.24 -7.65
C ARG A 347 -4.11 12.42 -8.71
N LYS A 348 -5.42 12.39 -8.63
CA LYS A 348 -6.31 11.70 -9.58
C LYS A 348 -6.58 12.55 -10.83
N LYS A 349 -5.53 13.07 -11.49
CA LYS A 349 -5.68 13.89 -12.71
C LYS A 349 -5.72 13.07 -14.01
N ASP A 350 -5.12 11.89 -14.02
CA ASP A 350 -5.02 11.02 -15.19
C ASP A 350 -5.57 9.60 -14.94
N VAL A 351 -5.54 8.76 -15.98
CA VAL A 351 -5.83 7.32 -15.88
C VAL A 351 -4.72 6.64 -15.08
N SER A 352 -5.13 5.70 -14.21
CA SER A 352 -4.17 4.89 -13.44
C SER A 352 -3.38 3.95 -14.35
N ASP A 353 -2.06 3.89 -14.14
CA ASP A 353 -1.19 2.91 -14.79
C ASP A 353 -1.36 1.48 -14.19
N VAL A 354 -2.06 1.35 -13.05
CA VAL A 354 -2.29 0.08 -12.34
C VAL A 354 -3.73 -0.45 -12.52
N LEU A 355 -4.75 0.41 -12.43
CA LEU A 355 -6.15 0.05 -12.59
C LEU A 355 -6.70 0.59 -13.92
N LYS A 356 -6.86 -0.29 -14.92
CA LYS A 356 -7.40 0.10 -16.23
C LYS A 356 -8.92 0.34 -16.13
N GLY A 357 -9.43 1.38 -16.77
CA GLY A 357 -10.88 1.62 -16.89
C GLY A 357 -11.58 2.22 -15.66
N VAL A 358 -10.89 2.38 -14.52
CA VAL A 358 -11.42 3.10 -13.36
C VAL A 358 -11.07 4.58 -13.49
N HIS A 359 -11.99 5.37 -14.04
CA HIS A 359 -11.95 6.82 -13.81
C HIS A 359 -12.27 7.05 -12.32
N TYR A 360 -11.31 7.54 -11.54
CA TYR A 360 -11.53 7.87 -10.14
C TYR A 360 -12.53 9.03 -10.01
N LYS A 361 -13.83 8.73 -10.00
CA LYS A 361 -14.86 9.64 -9.49
C LYS A 361 -14.97 9.61 -7.96
N ILE A 362 -14.25 8.71 -7.29
CA ILE A 362 -14.30 8.58 -5.84
C ILE A 362 -13.30 9.54 -5.20
N ARG A 363 -13.80 10.73 -4.86
CA ARG A 363 -13.22 11.57 -3.81
C ARG A 363 -13.65 10.99 -2.48
N TYR A 364 -12.76 10.29 -1.79
CA TYR A 364 -12.99 10.02 -0.37
C TYR A 364 -12.80 11.33 0.39
N SER A 365 -13.68 11.62 1.36
CA SER A 365 -13.62 12.84 2.17
C SER A 365 -12.30 13.00 2.93
N TRP A 366 -11.50 11.95 3.04
CA TRP A 366 -10.23 11.92 3.76
C TRP A 366 -9.01 12.13 2.84
N ASP A 367 -9.18 12.08 1.51
CA ASP A 367 -8.13 12.32 0.51
C ASP A 367 -8.10 13.80 0.09
N HIS A 368 -8.00 14.73 1.05
CA HIS A 368 -7.81 16.14 0.73
C HIS A 368 -6.69 16.73 1.56
N LEU A 369 -5.92 17.61 0.91
CA LEU A 369 -4.94 18.45 1.57
C LEU A 369 -5.59 19.79 1.91
N ASP A 370 -5.36 20.30 3.10
CA ASP A 370 -5.79 21.64 3.50
C ASP A 370 -5.08 22.69 2.64
N ARG A 371 -3.78 22.47 2.41
CA ARG A 371 -2.89 23.41 1.73
C ARG A 371 -1.97 22.69 0.75
N GLY A 372 -2.58 21.88 -0.13
CA GLY A 372 -1.86 21.16 -1.19
C GLY A 372 -1.10 22.10 -2.12
N VAL A 373 0.21 21.88 -2.24
CA VAL A 373 1.14 22.79 -2.94
C VAL A 373 0.79 22.92 -4.41
N LEU A 374 0.60 21.80 -5.12
CA LEU A 374 0.30 21.82 -6.55
C LEU A 374 -1.14 22.28 -6.79
N ALA A 375 -2.08 21.85 -5.96
CA ALA A 375 -3.48 22.30 -6.03
C ALA A 375 -3.61 23.83 -5.91
N GLN A 376 -2.95 24.45 -4.92
CA GLN A 376 -2.94 25.90 -4.76
C GLN A 376 -2.27 26.60 -5.94
N ALA A 377 -1.15 26.07 -6.41
CA ALA A 377 -0.39 26.66 -7.50
C ALA A 377 -1.09 26.52 -8.87
N ASP A 378 -2.04 25.58 -9.02
CA ASP A 378 -2.90 25.47 -10.20
C ASP A 378 -4.12 26.38 -10.09
N ALA A 379 -4.70 26.52 -8.90
CA ALA A 379 -5.78 27.47 -8.63
C ALA A 379 -5.35 28.92 -8.89
N ALA A 380 -4.13 29.30 -8.46
CA ALA A 380 -3.57 30.62 -8.73
C ALA A 380 -3.41 30.89 -10.24
N LYS A 381 -2.91 29.90 -11.00
CA LYS A 381 -2.83 30.00 -12.46
C LYS A 381 -4.21 30.18 -13.09
N MET A 382 -5.25 29.50 -12.62
CA MET A 382 -6.61 29.69 -13.16
C MET A 382 -7.18 31.07 -12.84
N ALA A 383 -6.83 31.66 -11.71
CA ALA A 383 -7.24 33.02 -11.36
C ALA A 383 -6.60 34.07 -12.27
N ASP A 384 -5.33 33.89 -12.67
CA ASP A 384 -4.63 34.83 -13.56
C ASP A 384 -5.16 34.85 -15.01
N TRP A 385 -5.99 33.87 -15.40
CA TRP A 385 -6.57 33.77 -16.74
C TRP A 385 -7.97 34.41 -16.86
N ASN A 386 -8.60 34.74 -15.73
CA ASN A 386 -9.89 35.41 -15.66
C ASN A 386 -9.70 36.89 -15.30
#